data_AF-A0A382L6V9-F1
#
_entry.id   AF-A0A382L6V9-F1
#
_cell.length_a   1.000
_cell.length_b   1.000
_cell.length_c   1.000
_cell.angle_alpha   90.00
_cell.angle_beta   90.00
_cell.angle_gamma   90.00
#
_symmetry.space_group_name_H-M   'P 1'
#
loop_
_entity.id
_entity.type
_entity.pdbx_description
1 polymer ?
#
loop_
_entity_poly.entity_id
_entity_poly.type
_entity_poly.pdbx_seq_one_letter_code
_entity_poly.pdbx_strand_id
1 'polypeptide(L)'
;MWSGPRNLSTAMMRSFENRQDTAVLDEPFYAHYLFKTGLKHPGRDMVIASQSTEWDEVAQMCTGQIPGEKPVWYQKHMAQHNLEGCDLSWIKDVKNCLLIRNPKYVIASYGKRFPVENEHLLGYIQQVEILSILEKQIGETPPILDAKDILQHPDLILNQLCNRLRIDFSDKMLSWPAGKRDSDGIWGPHWYSRVEQSTGFM
;
A
#
# COMPACT_ATOMS: atom_id res chain seq x y z
N MET A 1 4.96 1.94 0.47
CA MET A 1 4.05 2.66 -0.46
C MET A 1 2.74 2.93 0.25
N TRP A 2 2.35 4.19 0.39
CA TRP A 2 1.09 4.61 1.00
C TRP A 2 0.03 4.87 -0.06
N SER A 3 -1.17 4.33 0.13
CA SER A 3 -2.25 4.50 -0.84
C SER A 3 -3.61 4.61 -0.14
N GLY A 4 -4.55 5.35 -0.71
CA GLY A 4 -5.97 5.21 -0.34
C GLY A 4 -6.57 3.94 -0.95
N PRO A 5 -7.83 3.56 -0.62
CA PRO A 5 -8.49 2.46 -1.28
C PRO A 5 -8.67 2.74 -2.79
N ARG A 6 -8.71 1.66 -3.59
CA ARG A 6 -9.04 1.73 -5.03
C ARG A 6 -7.99 2.46 -5.91
N ASN A 7 -6.72 2.41 -5.52
CA ASN A 7 -5.61 3.16 -6.14
C ASN A 7 -4.54 2.31 -6.87
N LEU A 8 -4.81 1.05 -7.25
CA LEU A 8 -3.82 0.10 -7.84
C LEU A 8 -2.70 -0.37 -6.89
N SER A 9 -2.80 -0.09 -5.59
CA SER A 9 -1.77 -0.48 -4.61
C SER A 9 -1.44 -1.98 -4.66
N THR A 10 -2.42 -2.87 -4.85
CA THR A 10 -2.15 -4.31 -4.98
C THR A 10 -1.42 -4.67 -6.28
N ALA A 11 -1.69 -3.98 -7.40
CA ALA A 11 -0.94 -4.21 -8.64
C ALA A 11 0.51 -3.74 -8.50
N MET A 12 0.74 -2.63 -7.79
CA MET A 12 2.09 -2.21 -7.43
C MET A 12 2.80 -3.22 -6.53
N MET A 13 2.08 -3.83 -5.58
CA MET A 13 2.63 -4.92 -4.78
C MET A 13 3.03 -6.12 -5.65
N ARG A 14 2.20 -6.54 -6.61
CA ARG A 14 2.54 -7.61 -7.58
C ARG A 14 3.78 -7.29 -8.40
N SER A 15 3.87 -6.05 -8.87
CA SER A 15 5.02 -5.56 -9.62
C SER A 15 6.33 -5.73 -8.84
N PHE A 16 6.34 -5.32 -7.56
CA PHE A 16 7.50 -5.48 -6.69
C PHE A 16 7.74 -6.93 -6.26
N GLU A 17 6.69 -7.69 -5.94
CA GLU A 17 6.75 -9.11 -5.60
C GLU A 17 7.42 -9.96 -6.69
N ASN A 18 7.23 -9.58 -7.96
CA ASN A 18 7.79 -10.34 -9.08
C ASN A 18 9.30 -10.10 -9.29
N ARG A 19 9.92 -9.18 -8.54
CA ARG A 19 11.37 -9.00 -8.52
C ARG A 19 12.03 -10.06 -7.64
N GLN A 20 13.22 -10.52 -8.03
CA GLN A 20 13.94 -11.56 -7.28
C GLN A 20 14.54 -11.07 -5.95
N ASP A 21 14.83 -9.76 -5.88
CA ASP A 21 15.49 -9.08 -4.76
C ASP A 21 14.51 -8.49 -3.75
N THR A 22 13.21 -8.78 -3.88
CA THR A 22 12.18 -8.10 -3.10
C THR A 22 11.38 -9.07 -2.24
N ALA A 23 11.15 -8.69 -0.99
CA ALA A 23 10.09 -9.22 -0.14
C ALA A 23 8.90 -8.23 -0.16
N VAL A 24 7.68 -8.72 0.07
CA VAL A 24 6.48 -7.88 0.15
C VAL A 24 5.73 -8.06 1.47
N LEU A 25 5.00 -7.03 1.88
CA LEU A 25 4.09 -7.04 3.03
C LEU A 25 2.77 -6.37 2.64
N ASP A 26 1.66 -7.06 2.86
CA ASP A 26 0.32 -6.60 2.48
C ASP A 26 -0.45 -6.04 3.70
N GLU A 27 -0.83 -4.76 3.64
CA GLU A 27 -1.65 -4.02 4.62
C GLU A 27 -1.43 -4.41 6.09
N PRO A 28 -0.23 -4.18 6.67
CA PRO A 28 0.11 -4.70 7.99
C PRO A 28 -0.69 -4.08 9.14
N PHE A 29 -1.26 -2.89 8.93
CA PHE A 29 -2.08 -2.18 9.92
C PHE A 29 -3.58 -2.49 9.81
N TYR A 30 -3.99 -3.46 8.99
CA TYR A 30 -5.41 -3.66 8.72
C TYR A 30 -6.17 -4.23 9.93
N ALA A 31 -5.57 -5.16 10.69
CA ALA A 31 -6.16 -5.64 11.94
C ALA A 31 -6.36 -4.51 12.97
N HIS A 32 -5.33 -3.69 13.20
CA HIS A 32 -5.42 -2.50 14.07
C HIS A 32 -6.59 -1.60 13.65
N TYR A 33 -6.66 -1.26 12.35
CA TYR A 33 -7.71 -0.42 11.80
C TYR A 33 -9.12 -0.99 12.06
N LEU A 34 -9.35 -2.27 11.77
CA LEU A 34 -10.65 -2.92 11.98
C LEU A 34 -11.00 -3.10 13.46
N PHE A 35 -10.00 -3.30 14.31
CA PHE A 35 -10.18 -3.42 15.75
C PHE A 35 -10.62 -2.09 16.36
N LYS A 36 -9.90 -1.00 16.06
CA LYS A 36 -10.17 0.33 16.62
C LYS A 36 -11.44 0.98 16.07
N THR A 37 -11.72 0.83 14.78
CA THR A 37 -12.90 1.48 14.15
C THR A 37 -14.19 0.69 14.31
N GLY A 38 -14.11 -0.63 14.55
CA GLY A 38 -15.30 -1.50 14.58
C GLY A 38 -15.96 -1.71 13.21
N LEU A 39 -15.32 -1.30 12.12
CA LEU A 39 -15.86 -1.46 10.76
C LEU A 39 -16.10 -2.93 10.42
N LYS A 40 -17.26 -3.20 9.80
CA LYS A 40 -17.72 -4.56 9.47
C LYS A 40 -17.31 -4.96 8.05
N HIS A 41 -16.00 -5.00 7.80
CA HIS A 41 -15.48 -5.49 6.52
C HIS A 41 -15.63 -7.02 6.39
N PRO A 42 -15.76 -7.56 5.15
CA PRO A 42 -15.72 -8.99 4.93
C PRO A 42 -14.44 -9.64 5.50
N GLY A 43 -14.62 -10.71 6.26
CA GLY A 43 -13.52 -11.43 6.90
C GLY A 43 -12.88 -10.73 8.10
N ARG A 44 -13.52 -9.67 8.64
CA ARG A 44 -13.01 -8.85 9.75
C ARG A 44 -12.32 -9.65 10.86
N ASP A 45 -13.02 -10.63 11.42
CA ASP A 45 -12.52 -11.35 12.60
C ASP A 45 -11.31 -12.24 12.24
N MET A 46 -11.26 -12.74 11.00
CA MET A 46 -10.07 -13.45 10.49
C MET A 46 -8.89 -12.51 10.29
N VAL A 47 -9.13 -11.28 9.80
CA VAL A 47 -8.07 -10.26 9.67
C VAL A 47 -7.50 -9.91 11.04
N ILE A 48 -8.37 -9.61 12.01
CA ILE A 48 -7.96 -9.27 13.39
C ILE A 48 -7.20 -10.42 14.04
N ALA A 49 -7.59 -11.68 13.79
CA ALA A 49 -6.86 -12.83 14.31
C ALA A 49 -5.51 -13.09 13.61
N SER A 50 -5.28 -12.53 12.42
CA SER A 50 -4.09 -12.83 11.60
C SER A 50 -2.92 -11.86 11.79
N GLN A 51 -3.14 -10.70 12.41
CA GLN A 51 -2.16 -9.63 12.56
C GLN A 51 -2.30 -8.97 13.93
N SER A 52 -1.26 -8.25 14.39
CA SER A 52 -1.36 -7.49 15.64
C SER A 52 -2.37 -6.35 15.55
N THR A 53 -3.08 -6.11 16.66
CA THR A 53 -3.94 -4.94 16.85
C THR A 53 -3.22 -3.77 17.50
N GLU A 54 -1.97 -3.93 17.91
CA GLU A 54 -1.17 -2.92 18.57
C GLU A 54 -0.32 -2.16 17.55
N TRP A 55 -0.52 -0.84 17.47
CA TRP A 55 0.11 0.00 16.45
C TRP A 55 1.64 -0.07 16.50
N ASP A 56 2.20 0.08 17.70
CA ASP A 56 3.65 0.18 17.91
C ASP A 56 4.36 -1.13 17.56
N GLU A 57 3.74 -2.28 17.80
CA GLU A 57 4.27 -3.58 17.39
C GLU A 57 4.36 -3.69 15.86
N VAL A 58 3.32 -3.24 15.16
CA VAL A 58 3.29 -3.27 13.69
C VAL A 58 4.29 -2.26 13.11
N ALA A 59 4.42 -1.07 13.72
CA ALA A 59 5.41 -0.06 13.33
C ALA A 59 6.85 -0.58 13.51
N GLN A 60 7.13 -1.21 14.66
CA GLN A 60 8.44 -1.81 14.93
C GLN A 60 8.75 -2.96 13.96
N MET A 61 7.76 -3.78 13.62
CA MET A 61 7.92 -4.78 12.57
C MET A 61 8.29 -4.13 11.24
N CYS A 62 7.58 -3.08 10.82
CA CYS A 62 7.81 -2.40 9.54
C CYS A 62 9.21 -1.77 9.39
N THR A 63 9.90 -1.49 10.50
CA THR A 63 11.29 -0.99 10.52
C THR A 63 12.32 -2.06 10.90
N GLY A 64 11.87 -3.30 11.07
CA GLY A 64 12.70 -4.44 11.46
C GLY A 64 13.50 -5.06 10.30
N GLN A 65 13.96 -6.29 10.53
CA GLN A 65 14.73 -7.03 9.52
C GLN A 65 13.86 -7.39 8.31
N ILE A 66 14.43 -7.22 7.12
CA ILE A 66 13.76 -7.54 5.87
C ILE A 66 13.60 -9.07 5.76
N PRO A 67 12.37 -9.58 5.51
CA PRO A 67 12.14 -11.02 5.37
C PRO A 67 13.04 -11.68 4.32
N GLY A 68 13.64 -12.81 4.69
CA GLY A 68 14.51 -13.59 3.80
C GLY A 68 15.78 -12.86 3.36
N GLU A 69 16.23 -11.86 4.13
CA GLU A 69 17.43 -11.06 3.87
C GLU A 69 17.43 -10.41 2.48
N LYS A 70 16.23 -10.11 1.96
CA LYS A 70 16.06 -9.47 0.66
C LYS A 70 16.62 -8.04 0.67
N PRO A 71 17.24 -7.57 -0.43
CA PRO A 71 17.69 -6.18 -0.55
C PRO A 71 16.56 -5.15 -0.47
N VAL A 72 15.36 -5.50 -0.94
CA VAL A 72 14.21 -4.60 -0.99
C VAL A 72 13.05 -5.19 -0.19
N TRP A 73 12.38 -4.36 0.62
CA TRP A 73 11.12 -4.71 1.26
C TRP A 73 10.02 -3.74 0.86
N TYR A 74 9.12 -4.19 -0.02
CA TYR A 74 7.99 -3.39 -0.43
C TYR A 74 6.80 -3.62 0.52
N GLN A 75 6.41 -2.56 1.22
CA GLN A 75 5.25 -2.59 2.11
C GLN A 75 4.08 -1.84 1.47
N LYS A 76 2.96 -2.53 1.30
CA LYS A 76 1.70 -1.95 0.83
C LYS A 76 0.92 -1.43 2.02
N HIS A 77 0.92 -0.12 2.21
CA HIS A 77 0.20 0.56 3.28
C HIS A 77 -1.06 1.25 2.75
N MET A 78 -2.10 1.22 3.58
CA MET A 78 -3.34 1.92 3.33
C MET A 78 -3.39 3.15 4.24
N ALA A 79 -3.39 4.35 3.66
CA ALA A 79 -3.25 5.59 4.41
C ALA A 79 -4.41 5.80 5.41
N GLN A 80 -5.61 5.33 5.08
CA GLN A 80 -6.76 5.41 6.00
C GLN A 80 -6.62 4.53 7.26
N HIS A 81 -5.63 3.63 7.32
CA HIS A 81 -5.35 2.85 8.53
C HIS A 81 -4.63 3.70 9.59
N ASN A 82 -4.08 4.85 9.22
CA ASN A 82 -3.49 5.81 10.14
C ASN A 82 -4.62 6.55 10.85
N LEU A 83 -4.94 6.10 12.06
CA LEU A 83 -5.96 6.71 12.91
C LEU A 83 -5.35 7.84 13.75
N GLU A 84 -6.19 8.77 14.19
CA GLU A 84 -5.77 9.83 15.09
C GLU A 84 -5.11 9.25 16.34
N GLY A 85 -3.96 9.83 16.73
CA GLY A 85 -3.17 9.39 17.89
C GLY A 85 -2.17 8.26 17.61
N CYS A 86 -2.13 7.70 16.40
CA CYS A 86 -1.10 6.74 16.01
C CYS A 86 0.24 7.45 15.76
N ASP A 87 1.34 6.95 16.31
CA ASP A 87 2.67 7.55 16.08
C ASP A 87 3.18 7.20 14.68
N LEU A 88 3.38 8.23 13.86
CA LEU A 88 3.93 8.12 12.51
C LEU A 88 5.45 8.39 12.48
N SER A 89 6.12 8.60 13.61
CA SER A 89 7.54 8.95 13.65
C SER A 89 8.45 7.90 12.98
N TRP A 90 8.04 6.64 12.97
CA TRP A 90 8.77 5.51 12.35
C TRP A 90 8.91 5.64 10.83
N ILE A 91 8.05 6.40 10.16
CA ILE A 91 8.09 6.47 8.69
C ILE A 91 9.39 7.12 8.19
N LYS A 92 10.10 7.90 9.01
CA LYS A 92 11.40 8.50 8.66
C LYS A 92 12.49 7.44 8.44
N ASP A 93 12.33 6.26 9.02
CA ASP A 93 13.30 5.17 8.99
C ASP A 93 13.13 4.28 7.74
N VAL A 94 12.19 4.62 6.85
CA VAL A 94 11.93 3.91 5.59
C VAL A 94 11.83 4.88 4.40
N LYS A 95 11.90 4.33 3.18
CA LYS A 95 11.61 5.10 1.96
C LYS A 95 10.10 5.13 1.71
N ASN A 96 9.53 6.33 1.73
CA ASN A 96 8.10 6.54 1.53
C ASN A 96 7.80 6.90 0.08
N CYS A 97 6.66 6.41 -0.41
CA CYS A 97 6.10 6.79 -1.71
C CYS A 97 4.58 6.90 -1.54
N LEU A 98 3.96 7.88 -2.18
CA LEU A 98 2.52 8.12 -2.14
C LEU A 98 1.91 7.74 -3.49
N LEU A 99 0.90 6.87 -3.47
CA LEU A 99 0.14 6.47 -4.65
C LEU A 99 -1.25 7.11 -4.58
N ILE A 100 -1.52 7.99 -5.53
CA ILE A 100 -2.74 8.79 -5.62
C ILE A 100 -3.55 8.41 -6.85
N ARG A 101 -4.83 8.77 -6.83
CA ARG A 101 -5.74 8.71 -7.96
C ARG A 101 -6.75 9.82 -7.78
N ASN A 102 -7.29 10.31 -8.88
CA ASN A 102 -8.33 11.33 -8.84
C ASN A 102 -9.52 10.91 -7.93
N PRO A 103 -9.88 11.72 -6.92
CA PRO A 103 -10.90 11.38 -5.93
C PRO A 103 -12.28 11.11 -6.54
N LYS A 104 -12.62 11.74 -7.67
CA LYS A 104 -13.88 11.49 -8.40
C LYS A 104 -14.04 10.00 -8.73
N TYR A 105 -12.97 9.35 -9.18
CA TYR A 105 -13.02 7.92 -9.53
C TYR A 105 -12.95 7.01 -8.31
N VAL A 106 -12.23 7.43 -7.27
CA VAL A 106 -12.11 6.67 -6.01
C VAL A 106 -13.45 6.64 -5.28
N ILE A 107 -14.09 7.80 -5.09
CA ILE A 107 -15.44 7.91 -4.49
C ILE A 107 -16.44 7.04 -5.25
N ALA A 108 -16.48 7.17 -6.58
CA ALA A 108 -17.38 6.37 -7.41
C ALA A 108 -17.09 4.87 -7.36
N SER A 109 -15.83 4.45 -7.20
CA SER A 109 -15.49 3.02 -7.08
C SER A 109 -15.74 2.47 -5.68
N TYR A 110 -15.47 3.26 -4.64
CA TYR A 110 -15.62 2.85 -3.24
C TYR A 110 -17.10 2.80 -2.86
N GLY A 111 -17.88 3.80 -3.29
CA GLY A 111 -19.33 3.92 -3.10
C GLY A 111 -20.15 2.72 -3.64
N LYS A 112 -19.59 1.94 -4.56
CA LYS A 112 -20.22 0.68 -5.05
C LYS A 112 -20.18 -0.45 -4.03
N ARG A 113 -19.28 -0.38 -3.04
CA ARG A 113 -19.06 -1.43 -2.03
C ARG A 113 -19.44 -0.97 -0.62
N PHE A 114 -19.12 0.28 -0.28
CA PHE A 114 -19.38 0.84 1.06
C PHE A 114 -19.87 2.29 0.92
N PRO A 115 -20.75 2.76 1.83
CA PRO A 115 -21.08 4.17 1.89
C PRO A 115 -19.81 4.99 2.19
N VAL A 116 -19.67 6.14 1.54
CA VAL A 116 -18.63 7.13 1.84
C VAL A 116 -19.22 8.09 2.87
N GLU A 117 -19.16 7.71 4.14
CA GLU A 117 -19.74 8.51 5.24
C GLU A 117 -18.84 9.67 5.65
N ASN A 118 -17.53 9.52 5.43
CA ASN A 118 -16.53 10.57 5.63
C ASN A 118 -15.36 10.38 4.66
N GLU A 119 -14.58 11.45 4.48
CA GLU A 119 -13.42 11.54 3.61
C GLU A 119 -12.19 10.80 4.16
N HIS A 120 -12.12 10.57 5.47
CA HIS A 120 -11.04 9.80 6.11
C HIS A 120 -10.99 8.35 5.62
N LEU A 121 -12.12 7.79 5.16
CA LEU A 121 -12.18 6.45 4.54
C LEU A 121 -11.34 6.36 3.25
N LEU A 122 -11.03 7.48 2.61
CA LEU A 122 -10.37 7.53 1.31
C LEU A 122 -8.85 7.74 1.40
N GLY A 123 -8.32 8.02 2.60
CA GLY A 123 -6.88 8.11 2.85
C GLY A 123 -6.20 9.40 2.39
N TYR A 124 -6.91 10.35 1.76
CA TYR A 124 -6.28 11.57 1.22
C TYR A 124 -5.78 12.51 2.32
N ILE A 125 -6.58 12.73 3.38
CA ILE A 125 -6.17 13.57 4.52
C ILE A 125 -4.91 12.99 5.16
N GLN A 126 -4.90 11.67 5.37
CA GLN A 126 -3.77 10.95 5.96
C GLN A 126 -2.53 11.00 5.06
N GLN A 127 -2.68 10.95 3.73
CA GLN A 127 -1.56 11.14 2.81
C GLN A 127 -0.97 12.55 2.87
N VAL A 128 -1.80 13.59 3.05
CA VAL A 128 -1.32 14.97 3.25
C VAL A 128 -0.58 15.12 4.58
N GLU A 129 -1.06 14.46 5.64
CA GLU A 129 -0.36 14.42 6.93
C GLU A 129 1.00 13.74 6.80
N ILE A 130 1.05 12.56 6.18
CA ILE A 130 2.31 11.85 5.88
C ILE A 130 3.26 12.75 5.09
N LEU A 131 2.78 13.38 4.01
CA LEU A 131 3.58 14.29 3.20
C LEU A 131 4.16 15.42 4.05
N SER A 132 3.33 16.05 4.88
CA SER A 132 3.73 17.15 5.75
C SER A 132 4.77 16.73 6.78
N ILE A 133 4.66 15.53 7.35
CA ILE A 133 5.65 14.98 8.28
C ILE A 133 6.97 14.75 7.56
N LEU A 134 6.93 14.10 6.38
CA LEU A 134 8.12 13.78 5.60
C LEU A 134 8.86 15.03 5.14
N GLU A 135 8.16 16.05 4.63
CA GLU A 135 8.78 17.30 4.20
C GLU A 135 9.39 18.06 5.38
N LYS A 136 8.75 18.05 6.55
CA LYS A 136 9.29 18.69 7.76
C LYS A 136 10.50 17.97 8.35
N GLN A 137 10.49 16.62 8.36
CA GLN A 137 11.53 15.82 9.02
C GLN A 137 12.70 15.49 8.11
N ILE A 138 12.43 15.18 6.84
CA ILE A 138 13.43 14.70 5.87
C ILE A 138 13.89 15.85 4.96
N GLY A 139 13.10 16.93 4.84
CA GLY A 139 13.43 18.07 3.98
C GLY A 139 13.28 17.77 2.49
N GLU A 140 12.65 16.65 2.13
CA GLU A 140 12.50 16.21 0.75
C GLU A 140 11.09 15.64 0.51
N THR A 141 10.48 16.03 -0.61
CA THR A 141 9.21 15.47 -1.05
C THR A 141 9.40 14.02 -1.53
N PRO A 142 8.66 13.03 -0.96
CA PRO A 142 8.73 11.65 -1.42
C PRO A 142 8.18 11.52 -2.85
N PRO A 143 8.49 10.42 -3.56
CA PRO A 143 7.80 10.11 -4.81
C PRO A 143 6.28 10.09 -4.64
N ILE A 144 5.58 10.84 -5.50
CA ILE A 144 4.11 10.85 -5.60
C ILE A 144 3.75 10.35 -7.00
N LEU A 145 2.99 9.27 -7.08
CA LEU A 145 2.65 8.60 -8.33
C LEU A 145 1.14 8.65 -8.55
N ASP A 146 0.71 9.07 -9.74
CA ASP A 146 -0.69 8.93 -10.15
C ASP A 146 -0.93 7.53 -10.74
N ALA A 147 -1.95 6.85 -10.24
CA ALA A 147 -2.38 5.54 -10.70
C ALA A 147 -2.68 5.53 -12.21
N LYS A 148 -3.19 6.63 -12.77
CA LYS A 148 -3.45 6.75 -14.21
C LYS A 148 -2.16 6.73 -15.01
N ASP A 149 -1.12 7.44 -14.56
CA ASP A 149 0.15 7.52 -15.27
C ASP A 149 0.85 6.15 -15.28
N ILE A 150 0.76 5.40 -14.18
CA ILE A 150 1.25 4.01 -14.12
C ILE A 150 0.51 3.11 -15.12
N LEU A 151 -0.82 3.23 -15.24
CA LEU A 151 -1.57 2.42 -16.21
C LEU A 151 -1.22 2.76 -17.66
N GLN A 152 -0.93 4.04 -17.94
CA GLN A 152 -0.63 4.50 -19.30
C GLN A 152 0.82 4.19 -19.70
N HIS A 153 1.76 4.31 -18.76
CA HIS A 153 3.20 4.22 -19.01
C HIS A 153 3.94 3.47 -17.87
N PRO A 154 3.63 2.18 -17.62
CA PRO A 154 4.14 1.47 -16.45
C PRO A 154 5.66 1.34 -16.44
N ASP A 155 6.28 1.09 -17.60
CA ASP A 155 7.72 1.00 -17.79
C ASP A 155 8.44 2.30 -17.43
N LEU A 156 7.96 3.42 -17.97
CA LEU A 156 8.54 4.74 -17.72
C LEU A 156 8.44 5.12 -16.24
N ILE A 157 7.24 5.00 -15.65
CA ILE A 157 6.99 5.42 -14.29
C ILE A 157 7.73 4.53 -13.29
N LEU A 158 7.77 3.21 -13.50
CA LEU A 158 8.50 2.30 -12.62
C LEU A 158 10.01 2.48 -12.74
N ASN A 159 10.55 2.77 -13.93
CA ASN A 159 11.96 3.08 -14.09
C ASN A 159 12.33 4.36 -13.31
N GLN A 160 11.53 5.42 -13.45
CA GLN A 160 11.71 6.66 -12.69
C GLN A 160 11.63 6.43 -11.18
N LEU A 161 10.66 5.62 -10.72
CA LEU A 161 10.53 5.25 -9.31
C LEU A 161 11.78 4.50 -8.80
N CYS A 162 12.26 3.50 -9.53
CA CYS A 162 13.44 2.73 -9.16
C CYS A 162 14.69 3.62 -9.06
N ASN A 163 14.91 4.48 -10.06
CA ASN A 163 16.02 5.46 -10.06
C ASN A 163 15.94 6.39 -8.84
N ARG A 164 14.73 6.90 -8.55
CA ARG A 164 14.49 7.80 -7.42
C ARG A 164 14.72 7.13 -6.06
N LEU A 165 14.41 5.84 -5.96
CA LEU A 165 14.66 4.99 -4.80
C LEU A 165 16.08 4.41 -4.73
N ARG A 166 16.89 4.62 -5.79
CA ARG A 166 18.24 4.05 -5.94
C ARG A 166 18.25 2.52 -5.88
N ILE A 167 17.28 1.90 -6.54
CA ILE A 167 17.23 0.45 -6.77
C ILE A 167 17.23 0.19 -8.27
N ASP A 168 17.72 -0.98 -8.68
CA ASP A 168 17.72 -1.35 -10.10
C ASP A 168 16.30 -1.60 -10.59
N PHE A 169 15.97 -1.09 -11.78
CA PHE A 169 14.74 -1.46 -12.47
C PHE A 169 14.81 -2.93 -12.94
N SER A 170 13.66 -3.62 -12.95
CA SER A 170 13.57 -4.98 -13.46
C SER A 170 12.36 -5.10 -14.37
N ASP A 171 12.54 -5.63 -15.59
CA ASP A 171 11.44 -5.86 -16.54
C ASP A 171 10.35 -6.80 -15.96
N LYS A 172 10.72 -7.64 -14.99
CA LYS A 172 9.79 -8.50 -14.24
C LYS A 172 8.73 -7.69 -13.48
N MET A 173 8.95 -6.41 -13.24
CA MET A 173 7.97 -5.53 -12.63
C MET A 173 6.75 -5.26 -13.53
N LEU A 174 6.86 -5.50 -14.84
CA LEU A 174 5.82 -5.17 -15.82
C LEU A 174 4.86 -6.32 -16.13
N SER A 175 5.28 -7.56 -15.88
CA SER A 175 4.46 -8.74 -16.12
C SER A 175 4.66 -9.79 -15.04
N TRP A 176 3.56 -10.36 -14.56
CA TRP A 176 3.53 -11.38 -13.52
C TRP A 176 2.56 -12.51 -13.90
N PRO A 177 2.72 -13.72 -13.34
CA PRO A 177 1.72 -14.77 -13.54
C PRO A 177 0.37 -14.41 -12.91
N ALA A 178 -0.72 -14.82 -13.56
CA ALA A 178 -2.05 -14.76 -12.97
C ALA A 178 -2.16 -15.73 -11.77
N GLY A 179 -3.07 -15.44 -10.85
CA GLY A 179 -3.40 -16.28 -9.70
C GLY A 179 -3.21 -15.58 -8.36
N LYS A 180 -3.56 -16.34 -7.31
CA LYS A 180 -3.33 -15.97 -5.91
C LYS A 180 -1.85 -16.03 -5.57
N ARG A 181 -1.46 -15.28 -4.55
CA ARG A 181 -0.10 -15.30 -4.00
C ARG A 181 -0.11 -15.63 -2.53
N ASP A 182 0.96 -16.26 -2.07
CA ASP A 182 1.18 -16.52 -0.65
C ASP A 182 1.34 -15.22 0.16
N SER A 183 1.70 -14.12 -0.52
CA SER A 183 1.78 -12.78 0.05
C SER A 183 0.44 -12.07 0.21
N ASP A 184 -0.65 -12.60 -0.35
CA ASP A 184 -1.96 -12.00 -0.22
C ASP A 184 -2.46 -12.12 1.21
N GLY A 185 -2.88 -11.01 1.80
CA GLY A 185 -3.56 -11.07 3.09
C GLY A 185 -4.83 -11.93 3.03
N ILE A 186 -5.30 -12.41 4.18
CA ILE A 186 -6.49 -13.29 4.29
C ILE A 186 -7.76 -12.66 3.68
N TRP A 187 -7.77 -11.34 3.51
CA TRP A 187 -8.83 -10.59 2.85
C TRP A 187 -8.82 -10.70 1.32
N GLY A 188 -7.72 -11.15 0.70
CA GLY A 188 -7.52 -11.27 -0.75
C GLY A 188 -8.75 -11.77 -1.52
N PRO A 189 -9.41 -12.87 -1.11
CA PRO A 189 -10.63 -13.38 -1.76
C PRO A 189 -11.76 -12.36 -1.94
N HIS A 190 -11.82 -11.31 -1.11
CA HIS A 190 -12.84 -10.26 -1.17
C HIS A 190 -12.43 -9.05 -2.04
N TRP A 191 -11.12 -8.83 -2.21
CA TRP A 191 -10.60 -7.58 -2.78
C TRP A 191 -9.82 -7.77 -4.08
N TYR A 192 -9.18 -8.93 -4.28
CA TYR A 192 -8.12 -9.13 -5.25
C TYR A 192 -8.52 -9.88 -6.50
N SER A 193 -9.81 -10.22 -6.68
CA SER A 193 -10.29 -10.95 -7.86
C SER A 193 -9.83 -10.39 -9.20
N ARG A 194 -9.68 -9.06 -9.33
CA ARG A 194 -9.16 -8.43 -10.56
C ARG A 194 -7.65 -8.60 -10.74
N VAL A 195 -6.86 -8.47 -9.68
CA VAL A 195 -5.40 -8.59 -9.77
C VAL A 195 -4.98 -10.05 -9.87
N GLU A 196 -5.75 -10.97 -9.28
CA GLU A 196 -5.57 -12.42 -9.49
C GLU A 196 -5.75 -12.81 -10.97
N GLN A 197 -6.56 -12.07 -11.73
CA GLN A 197 -6.75 -12.31 -13.16
C GLN A 197 -5.76 -11.54 -14.04
N SER A 198 -4.93 -10.66 -13.46
CA SER A 198 -4.03 -9.82 -14.23
C SER A 198 -2.66 -10.47 -14.41
N THR A 199 -2.03 -10.14 -15.53
CA THR A 199 -0.65 -10.53 -15.83
C THR A 199 0.29 -9.32 -15.98
N GLY A 200 -0.20 -8.15 -15.55
CA GLY A 200 0.42 -6.83 -15.67
C GLY A 200 -0.54 -5.74 -15.20
N PHE A 201 -0.18 -4.48 -15.43
CA PHE A 201 -1.02 -3.32 -15.13
C PHE A 201 -2.22 -3.25 -16.10
N MET A 202 -3.45 -3.14 -15.57
CA MET A 202 -4.72 -3.11 -16.34
C MET A 202 -5.75 -2.19 -15.70
#